data_AF-A0A5D2LPW6-F1
#
_entry.id   AF-A0A5D2LPW6-F1
#
_cell.length_a   1.000
_cell.length_b   1.000
_cell.length_c   1.000
_cell.angle_alpha   90.00
_cell.angle_beta   90.00
_cell.angle_gamma   90.00
#
_symmetry.space_group_name_H-M   'P 1'
#
loop_
_entity.id
_entity.type
_entity.pdbx_description
1 polymer ?
#
loop_
_entity_poly.entity_id
_entity_poly.type
_entity_poly.pdbx_seq_one_letter_code
_entity_poly.pdbx_strand_id
1 'polypeptide(L)'
;MQLLQLNSSVTKGQSNGGNNRALLYLNVYDLTPINKFLYWLGLGVFHSGIEVYGSEYGFGAHEYPTTGVFEVEPRSCPGFIFRRSVLLGSTDMSRSEFRLFMEELSQKYRGDTYHLVARNCNHFTDDVCMQLTGKHIPGFVLQLFTSRKHSDSSSLACS
;
A
#
# COMPACT_ATOMS: atom_id res chain seq x y z
N MET A 1 -20.92 15.76 32.79
CA MET A 1 -19.94 16.68 33.39
C MET A 1 -19.35 16.00 34.61
N GLN A 2 -18.08 15.59 34.53
CA GLN A 2 -17.29 15.22 35.69
C GLN A 2 -15.85 15.64 35.38
N LEU A 3 -15.43 16.71 36.06
CA LEU A 3 -14.04 17.18 36.13
C LEU A 3 -13.35 16.39 37.23
N LEU A 4 -12.16 15.85 36.93
CA LEU A 4 -11.14 15.57 37.93
C LEU A 4 -9.80 16.12 37.44
N GLN A 5 -9.06 16.62 38.42
CA GLN A 5 -8.03 17.65 38.33
C GLN A 5 -6.68 17.15 37.79
N LEU A 6 -5.92 18.14 37.32
CA LEU A 6 -4.49 18.16 37.03
C LEU A 6 -3.65 17.38 38.04
N ASN A 7 -2.73 16.56 37.52
CA ASN A 7 -1.48 16.26 38.21
C ASN A 7 -0.32 16.46 37.24
N SER A 8 0.49 17.46 37.57
CA SER A 8 1.77 17.77 36.95
C SER A 8 2.78 16.68 37.27
N SER A 9 3.24 15.95 36.26
CA SER A 9 4.48 15.17 36.35
C SER A 9 5.34 15.51 35.14
N VAL A 10 6.26 16.44 35.38
CA VAL A 10 7.40 16.71 34.50
C VAL A 10 8.24 15.42 34.45
N THR A 11 8.06 14.62 33.42
CA THR A 11 9.01 13.57 33.07
C THR A 11 10.00 14.14 32.07
N LYS A 12 11.12 14.62 32.59
CA LYS A 12 12.35 14.85 31.83
C LYS A 12 12.85 13.48 31.38
N GLY A 13 12.68 13.15 30.10
CA GLY A 13 13.05 11.87 29.52
C GLY A 13 13.76 12.06 28.19
N GLN A 14 15.09 12.18 28.28
CA GLN A 14 16.09 11.81 27.28
C GLN A 14 15.80 12.14 25.80
N SER A 15 16.39 13.24 25.34
CA SER A 15 16.73 13.45 23.93
C SER A 15 17.68 12.34 23.48
N ASN A 16 17.15 11.30 22.82
CA ASN A 16 17.96 10.34 22.10
C ASN A 16 17.99 10.78 20.64
N GLY A 17 19.16 11.25 20.19
CA GLY A 17 19.41 11.74 18.83
C GLY A 17 19.42 10.62 17.78
N GLY A 18 18.32 9.89 17.66
CA GLY A 18 18.01 9.13 16.45
C GLY A 18 17.19 10.04 15.54
N ASN A 19 17.63 10.23 14.30
CA ASN A 19 16.78 10.85 13.28
C ASN A 19 15.42 10.13 13.32
N ASN A 20 14.33 10.86 13.60
CA ASN A 20 12.97 10.30 13.71
C ASN A 20 12.45 9.91 12.31
N ARG A 21 13.08 8.90 11.71
CA ARG A 21 12.71 8.39 10.39
C ARG A 21 11.39 7.64 10.53
N ALA A 22 10.42 7.97 9.70
CA ALA A 22 9.17 7.23 9.64
C ALA A 22 9.32 6.00 8.75
N LEU A 23 8.85 4.85 9.22
CA LEU A 23 8.87 3.62 8.44
C LEU A 23 7.81 3.66 7.34
N LEU A 24 8.19 3.16 6.17
CA LEU A 24 7.35 3.05 4.98
C LEU A 24 6.96 1.58 4.78
N TYR A 25 5.67 1.28 4.81
CA TYR A 25 5.14 -0.06 4.58
C TYR A 25 4.30 -0.12 3.31
N LEU A 26 4.33 -1.28 2.66
CA LEU A 26 3.42 -1.66 1.59
C LEU A 26 2.41 -2.67 2.14
N ASN A 27 1.15 -2.27 2.24
CA ASN A 27 0.06 -3.17 2.58
C ASN A 27 -0.46 -3.81 1.29
N VAL A 28 -0.50 -5.14 1.28
CA VAL A 28 -0.91 -5.95 0.13
C VAL A 28 -2.21 -6.64 0.46
N TYR A 29 -3.13 -6.62 -0.50
CA TYR A 29 -4.45 -7.21 -0.36
C TYR A 29 -4.77 -8.14 -1.53
N ASP A 30 -5.52 -9.19 -1.23
CA ASP A 30 -6.13 -10.05 -2.23
C ASP A 30 -7.43 -9.38 -2.75
N LEU A 31 -7.58 -9.30 -4.08
CA LEU A 31 -8.84 -8.91 -4.71
C LEU A 31 -9.86 -10.05 -4.47
N THR A 32 -11.07 -9.72 -4.03
CA THR A 32 -12.23 -10.65 -4.01
C THR A 32 -13.48 -9.87 -4.41
N PRO A 33 -14.38 -10.35 -5.30
CA PRO A 33 -14.41 -11.62 -6.03
C PRO A 33 -13.88 -11.54 -7.48
N ILE A 34 -13.45 -10.37 -7.98
CA ILE A 34 -12.91 -10.16 -9.35
C ILE A 34 -11.79 -11.14 -9.70
N ASN A 35 -11.07 -11.58 -8.67
CA ASN A 35 -9.96 -12.51 -8.76
C ASN A 35 -10.38 -13.92 -9.20
N LYS A 36 -11.65 -14.34 -9.08
CA LYS A 36 -12.08 -15.64 -9.63
C LYS A 36 -11.95 -15.70 -11.16
N PHE A 37 -12.28 -14.62 -11.86
CA PHE A 37 -12.17 -14.56 -13.32
C PHE A 37 -10.71 -14.36 -13.77
N LEU A 38 -9.95 -13.50 -13.07
CA LEU A 38 -8.56 -13.23 -13.40
C LEU A 38 -7.63 -14.41 -13.06
N TYR A 39 -7.84 -15.10 -11.93
CA TYR A 39 -7.12 -16.34 -11.62
C TYR A 39 -7.40 -17.45 -12.64
N TRP A 40 -8.61 -17.52 -13.21
CA TRP A 40 -8.91 -18.48 -14.28
C TRP A 40 -8.07 -18.22 -15.54
N LEU A 41 -7.78 -16.95 -15.84
CA LEU A 41 -6.83 -16.53 -16.89
C LEU A 41 -5.36 -16.62 -16.44
N GLY A 42 -5.11 -17.10 -15.22
CA GLY A 42 -3.78 -17.21 -14.64
C GLY A 42 -3.20 -15.87 -14.17
N LEU A 43 -3.97 -14.79 -14.07
CA LEU A 43 -3.49 -13.46 -13.67
C LEU A 43 -3.90 -13.15 -12.22
N GLY A 44 -2.94 -13.07 -11.30
CA GLY A 44 -3.15 -12.51 -9.97
C GLY A 44 -2.97 -11.00 -9.99
N VAL A 45 -4.03 -10.24 -9.73
CA VAL A 45 -3.95 -8.80 -9.45
C VAL A 45 -4.00 -8.64 -7.94
N PHE A 46 -2.99 -8.01 -7.34
CA PHE A 46 -3.02 -7.57 -5.95
C PHE A 46 -3.39 -6.10 -5.90
N HIS A 47 -4.11 -5.71 -4.85
CA HIS A 47 -4.21 -4.30 -4.47
C HIS A 47 -3.09 -3.97 -3.47
N SER A 48 -2.58 -2.75 -3.56
CA SER A 48 -1.59 -2.26 -2.61
C SER A 48 -1.86 -0.83 -2.15
N GLY A 49 -1.48 -0.56 -0.89
CA GLY A 49 -1.50 0.76 -0.26
C GLY A 49 -0.18 1.06 0.44
N ILE A 50 0.18 2.35 0.51
CA ILE A 50 1.36 2.84 1.23
C ILE A 50 0.95 3.29 2.62
N GLU A 51 1.56 2.69 3.65
CA GLU A 51 1.36 3.07 5.04
C GLU A 51 2.59 3.84 5.54
N VAL A 52 2.35 5.07 6.03
CA VAL A 52 3.33 5.92 6.73
C VAL A 52 2.58 6.69 7.80
N TYR A 53 3.21 6.89 8.97
CA TYR A 53 2.61 7.67 10.04
C TYR A 53 1.23 7.17 10.49
N GLY A 54 0.96 5.86 10.36
CA GLY A 54 -0.31 5.27 10.76
C GLY A 54 -1.50 5.64 9.86
N SER A 55 -1.25 6.22 8.68
CA SER A 55 -2.24 6.43 7.63
C SER A 55 -1.85 5.58 6.42
N GLU A 56 -2.83 4.94 5.78
CA GLU A 56 -2.62 4.20 4.54
C GLU A 56 -3.24 4.92 3.35
N TYR A 57 -2.46 5.05 2.28
CA TYR A 57 -2.86 5.70 1.03
C TYR A 57 -2.95 4.68 -0.10
N GLY A 58 -4.09 4.66 -0.79
CA GLY A 58 -4.33 3.82 -1.96
C GLY A 58 -4.82 4.64 -3.15
N PHE A 59 -4.88 4.02 -4.33
CA PHE A 59 -5.43 4.62 -5.54
C PHE A 59 -6.55 3.74 -6.11
N GLY A 60 -7.69 4.35 -6.39
CA GLY A 60 -8.90 3.68 -6.88
C GLY A 60 -9.55 4.40 -8.06
N ALA A 61 -10.47 3.70 -8.72
CA ALA A 61 -11.22 4.20 -9.87
C ALA A 61 -12.48 4.96 -9.42
N HIS A 62 -12.82 6.05 -10.11
CA HIS A 62 -14.13 6.69 -10.07
C HIS A 62 -14.34 7.55 -11.33
N GLU A 63 -15.56 7.99 -11.61
CA GLU A 63 -15.91 8.66 -12.88
C GLU A 63 -15.54 10.15 -12.96
N TYR A 64 -15.23 10.77 -11.82
CA TYR A 64 -14.96 12.21 -11.76
C TYR A 64 -13.51 12.58 -12.13
N PRO A 65 -13.26 13.78 -12.68
CA PRO A 65 -11.92 14.28 -13.03
C PRO A 65 -11.14 14.77 -11.80
N THR A 66 -11.26 14.07 -10.67
CA THR A 66 -10.61 14.37 -9.40
C THR A 66 -9.61 13.27 -9.04
N THR A 67 -8.76 13.50 -8.03
CA THR A 67 -7.85 12.47 -7.52
C THR A 67 -8.63 11.22 -7.08
N GLY A 68 -8.14 10.05 -7.52
CA GLY A 68 -8.60 8.75 -7.05
C GLY A 68 -7.76 8.23 -5.87
N VAL A 69 -6.81 9.02 -5.38
CA VAL A 69 -6.04 8.69 -4.18
C VAL A 69 -6.93 8.89 -2.96
N PHE A 70 -6.95 7.91 -2.08
CA PHE A 70 -7.73 7.90 -0.85
C PHE A 70 -6.87 7.56 0.35
N GLU A 71 -7.31 7.98 1.53
CA GLU A 71 -6.69 7.65 2.82
C GLU A 71 -7.64 6.73 3.60
N VAL A 72 -7.10 5.68 4.20
CA VAL A 72 -7.81 4.73 5.07
C VAL A 72 -6.98 4.40 6.29
N GLU A 73 -7.65 3.85 7.30
CA GLU A 73 -6.97 3.18 8.40
C GLU A 73 -6.12 2.02 7.85
N PRO A 74 -4.88 1.84 8.34
CA PRO A 74 -4.01 0.77 7.88
C PRO A 74 -4.69 -0.60 7.90
N ARG A 75 -4.44 -1.37 6.84
CA ARG A 75 -4.90 -2.77 6.68
C ARG A 75 -6.42 -2.92 6.59
N SER A 76 -7.13 -1.81 6.39
CA SER A 76 -8.59 -1.74 6.47
C SER A 76 -9.23 -1.22 5.17
N CYS A 77 -8.57 -1.40 4.02
CA CYS A 77 -9.10 -0.99 2.73
C CYS A 77 -10.44 -1.72 2.42
N PRO A 78 -11.57 -0.99 2.27
CA PRO A 78 -12.89 -1.60 2.07
C PRO A 78 -12.98 -2.44 0.78
N GLY A 79 -13.59 -3.62 0.86
CA GLY A 79 -13.79 -4.51 -0.30
C GLY A 79 -12.59 -5.39 -0.66
N PHE A 80 -11.50 -5.31 0.11
CA PHE A 80 -10.30 -6.12 -0.09
C PHE A 80 -9.97 -6.95 1.15
N ILE A 81 -9.28 -8.08 0.97
CA ILE A 81 -8.82 -8.93 2.07
C ILE A 81 -7.34 -8.65 2.31
N PHE A 82 -7.00 -8.13 3.48
CA PHE A 82 -5.61 -7.87 3.84
C PHE A 82 -4.80 -9.17 3.86
N ARG A 83 -3.66 -9.16 3.16
CA ARG A 83 -2.77 -10.31 3.05
C ARG A 83 -1.55 -10.16 3.95
N ARG A 84 -0.83 -9.04 3.82
CA ARG A 84 0.41 -8.76 4.57
C ARG A 84 0.90 -7.32 4.41
N SER A 85 1.78 -6.90 5.32
CA SER A 85 2.59 -5.69 5.20
C SER A 85 4.02 -6.05 4.82
N VAL A 86 4.67 -5.22 4.00
CA VAL A 86 6.09 -5.34 3.63
C VAL A 86 6.79 -4.03 3.96
N LEU A 87 7.86 -4.09 4.76
CA LEU A 87 8.70 -2.92 5.01
C LEU A 87 9.48 -2.55 3.74
N LEU A 88 9.26 -1.35 3.23
CA LEU A 88 9.94 -0.83 2.04
C LEU A 88 11.18 -0.01 2.39
N GLY A 89 11.16 0.66 3.54
CA GLY A 89 12.25 1.52 3.99
C GLY A 89 11.80 2.55 5.00
N SER A 90 12.35 3.76 4.91
CA SER A 90 12.02 4.86 5.80
C SER A 90 12.18 6.21 5.09
N THR A 91 11.42 7.21 5.51
CA THR A 91 11.52 8.60 5.05
C THR A 91 12.01 9.51 6.18
N ASP A 92 12.76 10.56 5.81
CA ASP A 92 13.18 11.65 6.70
C ASP A 92 12.15 12.80 6.73
N MET A 93 11.14 12.79 5.85
CA MET A 93 10.06 13.78 5.83
C MET A 93 9.27 13.68 7.13
N SER A 94 8.94 14.82 7.74
CA SER A 94 7.94 14.93 8.80
C SER A 94 6.54 14.56 8.31
N ARG A 95 5.60 14.34 9.25
CA ARG A 95 4.19 14.05 8.91
C ARG A 95 3.57 15.13 8.02
N SER A 96 3.87 16.41 8.29
CA SER A 96 3.36 17.53 7.48
C SER A 96 3.95 17.56 6.07
N GLU A 97 5.25 17.32 5.94
CA GLU A 97 5.92 17.26 4.63
C GLU A 97 5.42 16.07 3.82
N PHE A 98 5.25 14.91 4.47
CA PHE A 98 4.70 13.73 3.83
C PHE A 98 3.26 13.97 3.34
N ARG A 99 2.42 14.65 4.13
CA ARG A 99 1.05 15.00 3.70
C ARG A 99 1.06 15.90 2.46
N LEU A 100 1.90 16.94 2.44
CA LEU A 100 2.03 17.82 1.26
C LEU A 100 2.54 17.07 0.03
N PHE A 101 3.52 16.17 0.23
CA PHE A 101 4.01 15.28 -0.83
C PHE A 101 2.88 14.41 -1.41
N MET A 102 2.07 13.79 -0.55
CA MET A 102 0.94 12.96 -0.98
C MET A 102 -0.14 13.79 -1.69
N GLU A 103 -0.43 15.00 -1.21
CA GLU A 103 -1.36 15.94 -1.85
C GLU A 103 -0.89 16.33 -3.26
N GLU A 104 0.39 16.66 -3.43
CA GLU A 104 0.96 16.99 -4.74
C GLU A 104 0.96 15.78 -5.68
N LEU A 105 1.41 14.62 -5.21
CA LEU A 105 1.43 13.40 -6.01
C LEU A 105 0.03 12.96 -6.43
N SER A 106 -0.96 13.13 -5.56
CA SER A 106 -2.36 12.77 -5.83
C SER A 106 -2.95 13.47 -7.05
N GLN A 107 -2.47 14.68 -7.38
CA GLN A 107 -2.91 15.42 -8.57
C GLN A 107 -2.56 14.69 -9.87
N LYS A 108 -1.51 13.86 -9.86
CA LYS A 108 -1.16 13.01 -11.00
C LYS A 108 -2.08 11.79 -11.10
N TYR A 109 -2.79 11.40 -10.04
CA TYR A 109 -3.53 10.15 -9.96
C TYR A 109 -5.05 10.39 -9.95
N ARG A 110 -5.59 10.80 -11.10
CA ARG A 110 -7.04 10.97 -11.26
C ARG A 110 -7.78 9.63 -11.31
N GLY A 111 -8.91 9.54 -10.61
CA GLY A 111 -9.72 8.33 -10.54
C GLY A 111 -10.30 7.91 -11.89
N ASP A 112 -10.62 8.86 -12.76
CA ASP A 112 -11.16 8.61 -14.11
C ASP A 112 -10.09 8.17 -15.12
N THR A 113 -8.82 8.14 -14.71
CA THR A 113 -7.70 7.60 -15.50
C THR A 113 -7.26 6.21 -15.04
N TYR A 114 -7.93 5.63 -14.04
CA TYR A 114 -7.58 4.32 -13.51
C TYR A 114 -7.74 3.25 -14.59
N HIS A 115 -6.69 2.42 -14.73
CA HIS A 115 -6.67 1.31 -15.66
C HIS A 115 -6.08 0.07 -14.98
N LEU A 116 -6.82 -1.04 -14.99
CA LEU A 116 -6.48 -2.28 -14.27
C LEU A 116 -5.05 -2.77 -14.53
N VAL A 117 -4.54 -2.61 -15.75
CA VAL A 117 -3.18 -3.03 -16.14
C VAL A 117 -2.18 -1.88 -16.17
N ALA A 118 -2.45 -0.78 -16.87
CA ALA A 118 -1.47 0.27 -17.16
C ALA A 118 -1.38 1.41 -16.14
N ARG A 119 -2.37 1.57 -15.24
CA ARG A 119 -2.43 2.66 -14.26
C ARG A 119 -3.32 2.31 -13.09
N ASN A 120 -2.80 1.52 -12.16
CA ASN A 120 -3.53 0.99 -11.02
C ASN A 120 -2.84 1.36 -9.70
N CYS A 121 -3.39 0.87 -8.59
CA CYS A 121 -2.81 1.05 -7.25
C CYS A 121 -1.33 0.66 -7.14
N ASN A 122 -0.87 -0.36 -7.87
CA ASN A 122 0.54 -0.80 -7.80
C ASN A 122 1.49 0.20 -8.48
N HIS A 123 1.03 0.94 -9.49
CA HIS A 123 1.82 2.02 -10.10
C HIS A 123 1.93 3.20 -9.14
N PHE A 124 0.82 3.53 -8.47
CA PHE A 124 0.80 4.56 -7.45
C PHE A 124 1.75 4.25 -6.29
N THR A 125 1.67 3.04 -5.72
CA THR A 125 2.54 2.65 -4.61
C THR A 125 4.00 2.52 -5.02
N ASP A 126 4.29 2.12 -6.26
CA ASP A 126 5.64 2.12 -6.83
C ASP A 126 6.21 3.54 -6.98
N ASP A 127 5.43 4.49 -7.52
CA ASP A 127 5.83 5.89 -7.65
C ASP A 127 6.14 6.53 -6.30
N VAL A 128 5.32 6.24 -5.27
CA VAL A 128 5.56 6.72 -3.90
C VAL A 128 6.83 6.10 -3.34
N CYS A 129 6.99 4.78 -3.46
CA CYS A 129 8.17 4.07 -2.96
C CYS A 129 9.45 4.57 -3.62
N MET A 130 9.43 4.76 -4.94
CA MET A 130 10.55 5.27 -5.72
C MET A 130 10.94 6.68 -5.27
N GLN A 131 9.98 7.59 -5.11
CA GLN A 131 10.27 8.97 -4.72
C GLN A 131 10.80 9.09 -3.28
N LEU A 132 10.33 8.23 -2.36
CA LEU A 132 10.74 8.30 -0.96
C LEU A 132 12.01 7.51 -0.64
N THR A 133 12.26 6.42 -1.36
CA THR A 133 13.34 5.47 -1.01
C THR A 133 14.37 5.24 -2.12
N GLY A 134 14.10 5.72 -3.34
CA GLY A 134 14.91 5.43 -4.53
C GLY A 134 14.84 3.97 -4.99
N LYS A 135 13.84 3.20 -4.52
CA LYS A 135 13.67 1.77 -4.82
C LYS A 135 12.23 1.51 -5.28
N HIS A 136 12.08 0.54 -6.19
CA HIS A 136 10.77 0.02 -6.58
C HIS A 136 10.17 -0.86 -5.49
N ILE A 137 8.84 -1.01 -5.51
CA ILE A 137 8.16 -2.02 -4.70
C ILE A 137 8.60 -3.44 -5.14
N PRO A 138 8.48 -4.44 -4.25
CA PRO A 138 8.83 -5.81 -4.60
C PRO A 138 8.10 -6.31 -5.86
N GLY A 139 8.86 -6.94 -6.77
CA GLY A 139 8.36 -7.34 -8.09
C GLY A 139 7.13 -8.26 -8.07
N PHE A 140 6.89 -9.02 -7.00
CA PHE A 140 5.68 -9.86 -6.89
C PHE A 140 4.38 -9.04 -6.74
N VAL A 141 4.46 -7.76 -6.36
CA VAL A 141 3.31 -6.83 -6.30
C VAL A 141 3.12 -6.13 -7.64
N LEU A 142 4.23 -5.76 -8.30
CA LEU A 142 4.20 -5.08 -9.59
C LEU A 142 3.88 -6.04 -10.75
N GLN A 143 4.30 -7.30 -10.66
CA GLN A 143 3.96 -8.33 -11.64
C GLN A 143 2.55 -8.86 -11.38
N LEU A 144 1.70 -8.75 -12.41
CA LEU A 144 0.58 -9.66 -12.58
C LEU A 144 1.13 -11.08 -12.41
N PHE A 145 0.78 -11.73 -11.30
CA PHE A 145 1.32 -13.04 -11.00
C PHE A 145 0.72 -14.01 -12.02
N THR A 146 1.51 -14.41 -13.03
CA THR A 146 1.11 -15.53 -13.88
C THR A 146 1.29 -16.80 -13.09
N SER A 147 0.19 -17.44 -12.69
CA SER A 147 0.25 -18.79 -12.14
C SER A 147 0.80 -19.72 -13.24
N ARG A 148 2.12 -19.91 -13.31
CA ARG A 148 2.67 -21.10 -13.94
C ARG A 148 2.12 -22.26 -13.11
N LYS A 149 1.16 -23.00 -13.67
CA LYS A 149 0.70 -24.27 -13.10
C LYS A 149 1.94 -25.09 -12.81
N HIS A 150 2.20 -25.35 -11.53
CA HIS A 150 2.93 -26.56 -11.17
C HIS A 150 1.99 -27.70 -11.58
N SER A 151 2.20 -28.22 -12.79
CA SER A 151 1.62 -29.49 -13.18
C SER A 151 2.34 -30.57 -12.40
N ASP A 152 1.82 -30.91 -11.24
CA ASP A 152 1.97 -32.25 -10.72
C ASP A 152 1.32 -33.19 -11.74
N SER A 153 2.14 -34.03 -12.35
CA SER A 153 1.73 -35.22 -13.06
C SER A 153 2.47 -36.38 -12.43
N SER A 154 1.95 -36.83 -11.29
CA SER A 154 2.18 -38.19 -10.83
C SER A 154 1.38 -39.13 -11.73
N SER A 155 2.06 -40.02 -12.47
CA SER A 155 1.75 -41.46 -12.55
C SER A 155 2.49 -42.16 -13.70
N LEU A 156 2.99 -43.37 -13.37
CA LEU A 156 3.49 -44.48 -14.22
C LEU A 156 4.95 -44.32 -14.69
N ALA A 157 5.88 -45.27 -14.46
CA ALA A 157 5.72 -46.71 -14.31
C ALA A 157 6.74 -47.31 -13.31
N CYS A 158 6.25 -48.25 -12.51
CA CYS A 158 7.01 -49.32 -11.91
C CYS A 158 6.88 -50.52 -12.88
N SER A 159 8.01 -51.03 -13.40
CA SER A 159 8.27 -52.40 -13.89
C SER A 159 9.75 -52.53 -14.18
#